data_AF-A0A0L0BS85-F1
#
_entry.id   AF-A0A0L0BS85-F1
#
_cell.length_a   1.000
_cell.length_b   1.000
_cell.length_c   1.000
_cell.angle_alpha   90.00
_cell.angle_beta   90.00
_cell.angle_gamma   90.00
#
_symmetry.space_group_name_H-M   'P 1'
#
loop_
_entity.id
_entity.type
_entity.pdbx_description
1 polymer ?
#
loop_
_entity_poly.entity_id
_entity_poly.type
_entity_poly.pdbx_seq_one_letter_code
_entity_poly.pdbx_strand_id
1 'polypeptide(L)'
;MQRVSLKRMRSEESPYTLQTKMHVNEKIVDSHDANKMKEIHAKTTKLLFQAARSVSNNNIQPNRNKKTPVSSMVVLFGNGQIETAKGAEDLEDEFLWVRRKAKCCDRETYVQSDCTNCQKPLCEECGFSCTECGQFICNSCVTVFGSCDADHPICEKCSLFA
;
A
#
# COMPACT_ATOMS: atom_id res chain seq x y z
N MET A 1 -61.32 -1.32 4.60
CA MET A 1 -59.91 -1.72 4.39
C MET A 1 -59.32 -0.89 3.26
N GLN A 2 -58.53 0.14 3.57
CA GLN A 2 -57.88 0.99 2.56
C GLN A 2 -56.61 0.31 2.04
N ARG A 3 -56.47 0.22 0.72
CA ARG A 3 -55.27 -0.33 0.06
C ARG A 3 -54.17 0.73 0.06
N VAL A 4 -53.17 0.56 0.90
CA VAL A 4 -51.95 1.40 0.89
C VAL A 4 -51.16 1.08 -0.38
N SER A 5 -50.92 2.10 -1.22
CA SER A 5 -50.07 1.97 -2.40
C SER A 5 -48.61 1.88 -1.99
N LEU A 6 -47.97 0.72 -2.22
CA LEU A 6 -46.55 0.46 -1.96
C LEU A 6 -45.63 1.12 -3.02
N LYS A 7 -45.80 2.42 -3.28
CA LYS A 7 -44.82 3.14 -4.10
C LYS A 7 -43.62 3.46 -3.21
N ARG A 8 -42.44 2.92 -3.56
CA ARG A 8 -41.15 3.27 -2.96
C ARG A 8 -41.02 4.80 -2.93
N MET A 9 -40.81 5.38 -1.74
CA MET A 9 -40.40 6.77 -1.60
C MET A 9 -39.10 6.99 -2.37
N ARG A 10 -39.05 8.03 -3.21
CA ARG A 10 -37.82 8.49 -3.85
C ARG A 10 -37.06 9.37 -2.85
N SER A 11 -35.77 9.08 -2.69
CA SER A 11 -34.82 9.91 -1.94
C SER A 11 -34.49 11.15 -2.78
N GLU A 12 -35.30 12.21 -2.63
CA GLU A 12 -35.18 13.47 -3.39
C GLU A 12 -34.18 14.48 -2.79
N GLU A 13 -33.42 14.13 -1.75
CA GLU A 13 -32.50 15.05 -1.04
C GLU A 13 -31.06 14.53 -0.96
N SER A 14 -30.48 14.11 -2.10
CA SER A 14 -29.02 13.98 -2.20
C SER A 14 -28.47 15.10 -3.09
N PRO A 15 -27.39 15.81 -2.69
CA PRO A 15 -26.69 16.76 -3.56
C PRO A 15 -26.01 16.07 -4.75
N TYR A 16 -26.04 14.74 -4.78
CA TYR A 16 -25.55 13.90 -5.85
C TYR A 16 -26.69 13.55 -6.79
N THR A 17 -26.54 13.88 -8.07
CA THR A 17 -27.48 13.49 -9.13
C THR A 17 -27.50 11.98 -9.28
N LEU A 18 -28.69 11.38 -9.29
CA LEU A 18 -28.88 9.95 -9.56
C LEU A 18 -28.28 9.60 -10.91
N GLN A 19 -27.48 8.53 -10.95
CA GLN A 19 -26.92 8.03 -12.20
C GLN A 19 -28.04 7.46 -13.07
N THR A 20 -28.25 8.08 -14.24
CA THR A 20 -29.22 7.62 -15.23
C THR A 20 -28.69 6.39 -15.97
N LYS A 21 -29.59 5.45 -16.25
CA LYS A 21 -29.26 4.31 -17.12
C LYS A 21 -28.96 4.85 -18.51
N MET A 22 -27.82 4.44 -19.08
CA MET A 22 -27.36 4.83 -20.41
C MET A 22 -27.21 3.57 -21.26
N HIS A 23 -27.45 3.69 -22.56
CA HIS A 23 -27.28 2.56 -23.47
C HIS A 23 -25.79 2.21 -23.62
N VAL A 24 -25.46 0.93 -23.67
CA VAL A 24 -24.04 0.48 -23.66
C VAL A 24 -23.27 1.01 -24.87
N ASN A 25 -23.90 1.05 -26.05
CA ASN A 25 -23.27 1.56 -27.26
C ASN A 25 -22.98 3.07 -27.19
N GLU A 26 -23.89 3.83 -26.56
CA GLU A 26 -23.70 5.26 -26.33
C GLU A 26 -22.49 5.52 -25.42
N LYS A 27 -22.32 4.71 -24.37
CA LYS A 27 -21.15 4.77 -23.49
C LYS A 27 -19.83 4.51 -24.24
N ILE A 28 -19.84 3.56 -25.18
CA ILE A 28 -18.65 3.22 -25.98
C ILE A 28 -18.34 4.37 -26.96
N VAL A 29 -19.34 4.97 -27.60
CA VAL A 29 -19.13 6.12 -28.48
C VAL A 29 -18.58 7.31 -27.69
N ASP A 30 -19.15 7.59 -26.52
CA ASP A 30 -18.76 8.70 -25.66
C ASP A 30 -17.35 8.55 -25.07
N SER A 31 -16.85 7.33 -24.87
CA SER A 31 -15.47 7.12 -24.42
C SER A 31 -14.42 7.44 -25.49
N HIS A 32 -14.81 7.47 -26.76
CA HIS A 32 -13.93 7.79 -27.89
C HIS A 32 -14.00 9.28 -28.29
N ASP A 33 -14.92 10.06 -27.71
CA ASP A 33 -15.00 11.50 -27.94
C ASP A 33 -13.98 12.25 -27.07
N ALA A 34 -12.96 12.82 -27.73
CA ALA A 34 -11.87 13.55 -27.08
C ALA A 34 -12.36 14.78 -26.29
N ASN A 35 -13.45 15.42 -26.72
CA ASN A 35 -13.96 16.62 -26.05
C ASN A 35 -14.66 16.24 -24.73
N LYS A 36 -15.52 15.22 -24.76
CA LYS A 36 -16.19 14.71 -23.55
C LYS A 36 -15.19 14.16 -22.53
N MET A 37 -14.16 13.43 -22.98
CA MET A 37 -13.12 12.92 -22.08
C MET A 37 -12.31 14.04 -21.41
N LYS A 38 -12.08 15.16 -22.10
CA LYS A 38 -11.43 16.35 -21.52
C LYS A 38 -12.30 17.01 -20.45
N GLU A 39 -13.61 17.11 -20.68
CA GLU A 39 -14.57 17.64 -19.68
C GLU A 39 -14.66 16.74 -18.45
N ILE A 40 -14.71 15.41 -18.64
CA ILE A 40 -14.69 14.43 -17.57
C ILE A 40 -13.41 14.56 -16.74
N HIS A 41 -12.25 14.69 -17.39
CA HIS A 41 -10.97 14.90 -16.70
C HIS A 41 -10.98 16.18 -15.87
N ALA A 42 -11.43 17.30 -16.44
CA ALA A 42 -11.52 18.57 -15.73
C ALA A 42 -12.47 18.52 -14.52
N LYS A 43 -13.65 17.88 -14.68
CA LYS A 43 -14.64 17.73 -13.60
C LYS A 43 -14.12 16.83 -12.48
N THR A 44 -13.48 15.72 -12.82
CA THR A 44 -12.88 14.80 -11.84
C THR A 44 -11.76 15.48 -11.07
N THR A 45 -10.88 16.19 -11.77
CA THR A 45 -9.81 17.00 -11.18
C THR A 45 -10.36 18.04 -10.20
N LYS A 46 -11.42 18.77 -10.60
CA LYS A 46 -12.10 19.74 -9.74
C LYS A 46 -12.67 19.09 -8.47
N LEU A 47 -13.32 17.93 -8.59
CA LEU A 47 -13.89 17.21 -7.43
C LEU A 47 -12.80 16.72 -6.47
N LEU A 48 -11.70 16.16 -6.99
CA LEU A 48 -10.57 15.70 -6.18
C LEU A 48 -9.96 16.85 -5.37
N PHE A 49 -9.70 17.99 -6.01
CA PHE A 49 -9.12 19.13 -5.32
C PHE A 49 -10.12 19.91 -4.44
N GLN A 50 -11.41 19.90 -4.78
CA GLN A 50 -12.45 20.44 -3.91
C GLN A 50 -12.58 19.63 -2.61
N ALA A 51 -12.54 18.29 -2.70
CA ALA A 51 -12.51 17.42 -1.54
C ALA A 51 -11.24 17.65 -0.70
N ALA A 52 -10.07 17.72 -1.33
CA ALA A 52 -8.81 18.01 -0.62
C ALA A 52 -8.82 19.37 0.10
N ARG A 53 -9.40 20.41 -0.52
CA ARG A 53 -9.59 21.73 0.12
C ARG A 53 -10.56 21.69 1.29
N SER A 54 -11.63 20.90 1.20
CA SER A 54 -12.57 20.73 2.32
C SER A 54 -11.93 20.03 3.52
N VAL A 55 -10.97 19.12 3.30
CA VAL A 55 -10.16 18.52 4.37
C VAL A 55 -9.29 19.57 5.08
N SER A 56 -8.78 20.56 4.36
CA SER A 56 -7.97 21.64 4.97
C SER A 56 -8.77 22.69 5.76
N ASN A 57 -10.08 22.79 5.52
CA ASN A 57 -10.96 23.76 6.20
C ASN A 57 -11.60 23.23 7.48
N ASN A 58 -11.65 21.90 7.65
CA ASN A 58 -11.90 21.33 8.96
C ASN A 58 -10.62 21.46 9.77
N ASN A 59 -10.70 22.18 10.90
CA ASN A 59 -9.64 22.37 11.89
C ASN A 59 -9.20 21.03 12.53
N ILE A 60 -8.68 20.11 11.73
CA ILE A 60 -7.78 19.07 12.20
C ILE A 60 -6.42 19.75 12.24
N GLN A 61 -6.14 20.48 13.33
CA GLN A 61 -4.77 20.88 13.60
C GLN A 61 -3.92 19.61 13.64
N PRO A 62 -2.93 19.43 12.74
CA PRO A 62 -1.95 18.38 12.95
C PRO A 62 -1.11 18.83 14.15
N ASN A 63 -1.39 18.25 15.32
CA ASN A 63 -0.56 18.41 16.50
C ASN A 63 0.85 17.96 16.11
N ARG A 64 1.79 18.91 15.99
CA ARG A 64 3.17 18.67 15.55
C ARG A 64 3.98 17.73 16.46
N ASN A 65 3.41 17.32 17.60
CA ASN A 65 3.98 16.33 18.53
C ASN A 65 3.26 14.98 18.56
N LYS A 66 2.27 14.75 17.70
CA LYS A 66 1.77 13.40 17.44
C LYS A 66 2.32 12.96 16.10
N LYS A 67 3.18 11.93 16.11
CA LYS A 67 3.37 11.05 14.95
C LYS A 67 1.96 10.76 14.45
N THR A 68 1.59 11.31 13.31
CA THR A 68 0.36 10.91 12.62
C THR A 68 0.58 9.44 12.26
N PRO A 69 -0.09 8.46 12.89
CA PRO A 69 -0.06 7.13 12.36
C PRO A 69 -0.66 7.26 10.97
N VAL A 70 0.05 6.75 9.97
CA VAL A 70 -0.52 6.52 8.64
C VAL A 70 -1.85 5.84 8.88
N SER A 71 -2.92 6.47 8.37
CA SER A 71 -4.31 6.05 8.57
C SER A 71 -4.39 4.53 8.68
N SER A 72 -4.80 4.06 9.86
CA SER A 72 -5.11 2.68 10.21
C SER A 72 -5.26 1.81 8.96
N MET A 73 -4.31 0.91 8.70
CA MET A 73 -4.42 -0.03 7.60
C MET A 73 -5.85 -0.59 7.56
N VAL A 74 -6.45 -0.60 6.38
CA VAL A 74 -7.85 -0.93 6.20
C VAL A 74 -7.94 -2.24 5.45
N VAL A 75 -8.73 -3.17 5.97
CA VAL A 75 -9.12 -4.41 5.27
C VAL A 75 -10.36 -4.11 4.45
N LEU A 76 -10.22 -4.30 3.13
CA LEU A 76 -11.33 -4.22 2.19
C LEU A 76 -11.93 -5.60 2.02
N PHE A 77 -13.19 -5.75 2.42
CA PHE A 77 -13.96 -6.94 2.11
C PHE A 77 -14.66 -6.73 0.76
N GLY A 78 -14.65 -7.75 -0.10
CA GLY A 78 -15.24 -7.71 -1.45
C GLY A 78 -16.76 -7.46 -1.50
N ASN A 79 -17.41 -7.33 -0.35
CA ASN A 79 -18.79 -6.90 -0.16
C ASN A 79 -18.94 -5.37 0.04
N GLY A 80 -17.85 -4.61 -0.09
CA GLY A 80 -17.84 -3.16 0.12
C GLY A 80 -17.71 -2.73 1.57
N GLN A 81 -17.47 -3.65 2.50
CA GLN A 81 -17.14 -3.31 3.88
C GLN A 81 -15.66 -2.94 4.01
N ILE A 82 -15.42 -1.94 4.85
CA ILE A 82 -14.13 -1.31 5.09
C ILE A 82 -13.93 -1.41 6.60
N GLU A 83 -13.05 -2.30 7.05
CA GLU A 83 -12.73 -2.45 8.48
C GLU A 83 -11.29 -2.02 8.73
N THR A 84 -11.01 -1.47 9.91
CA THR A 84 -9.64 -1.21 10.33
C THR A 84 -8.95 -2.53 10.70
N ALA A 85 -7.76 -2.75 10.14
CA ALA A 85 -6.94 -3.92 10.43
C ALA A 85 -6.60 -3.93 11.92
N LYS A 86 -7.06 -4.97 12.62
CA LYS A 86 -6.69 -5.21 14.02
C LYS A 86 -5.21 -5.56 14.08
N GLY A 87 -4.43 -4.88 14.93
CA GLY A 87 -2.98 -5.07 15.02
C GLY A 87 -2.17 -4.27 13.98
N ALA A 88 -2.77 -3.25 13.33
CA ALA A 88 -2.02 -2.37 12.45
C ALA A 88 -0.81 -1.71 13.14
N GLU A 89 -0.91 -1.45 14.44
CA GLU A 89 0.14 -0.86 15.28
C GLU A 89 1.38 -1.76 15.40
N ASP A 90 1.21 -3.08 15.37
CA ASP A 90 2.31 -4.05 15.41
C ASP A 90 2.98 -4.23 14.03
N LEU A 91 2.24 -3.93 12.96
CA LEU A 91 2.72 -3.98 11.56
C LEU A 91 3.38 -2.66 11.12
N GLU A 92 3.21 -1.57 11.87
CA GLU A 92 3.80 -0.26 11.58
C GLU A 92 5.33 -0.33 11.53
N ASP A 93 5.96 -1.19 12.33
CA ASP A 93 7.42 -1.25 12.37
C ASP A 93 8.05 -1.89 11.12
N GLU A 94 7.33 -2.74 10.39
CA GLU A 94 7.86 -3.50 9.26
C GLU A 94 7.69 -2.80 7.90
N PHE A 95 6.72 -1.87 7.78
CA PHE A 95 6.39 -1.20 6.50
C PHE A 95 6.61 0.31 6.47
N LEU A 96 6.98 0.91 7.60
CA LEU A 96 7.50 2.27 7.58
C LEU A 96 8.87 2.25 6.91
N TRP A 97 8.95 2.76 5.67
CA TRP A 97 10.18 3.12 4.95
C TRP A 97 10.93 4.26 5.67
N VAL A 98 11.18 4.09 6.97
CA VAL A 98 11.86 5.00 7.86
C VAL A 98 13.23 4.40 8.09
N ARG A 99 14.28 5.16 7.76
CA ARG A 99 15.64 4.70 8.01
C ARG A 99 15.85 4.54 9.51
N ARG A 100 16.30 3.37 9.93
CA ARG A 100 16.69 3.08 11.32
C ARG A 100 18.17 2.74 11.36
N LYS A 101 18.81 2.97 12.51
CA LYS A 101 20.19 2.56 12.71
C LYS A 101 20.27 1.03 12.71
N ALA A 102 21.12 0.49 11.85
CA ALA A 102 21.36 -0.93 11.73
C ALA A 102 22.19 -1.43 12.91
N LYS A 103 21.77 -2.54 13.53
CA LYS A 103 22.49 -3.17 14.64
C LYS A 103 23.91 -3.64 14.27
N CYS A 104 24.19 -3.79 12.98
CA CYS A 104 25.45 -4.36 12.47
C CYS A 104 26.55 -3.34 12.17
N CYS A 105 26.19 -2.09 11.82
CA CYS A 105 27.15 -1.07 11.39
C CYS A 105 26.75 0.36 11.80
N ASP A 106 25.70 0.52 12.61
CA ASP A 106 25.12 1.80 13.07
C ASP A 106 24.69 2.78 11.96
N ARG A 107 24.71 2.34 10.69
CA ARG A 107 24.24 3.11 9.53
C ARG A 107 22.72 3.18 9.49
N GLU A 108 22.19 4.25 8.93
CA GLU A 108 20.77 4.42 8.70
C GLU A 108 20.31 3.64 7.46
N THR A 109 19.60 2.53 7.66
CA THR A 109 19.14 1.63 6.59
C THR A 109 17.63 1.40 6.64
N TYR A 110 17.04 1.04 5.50
CA TYR A 110 15.61 0.75 5.39
C TYR A 110 15.30 -0.69 5.75
N VAL A 111 16.07 -1.62 5.21
CA VAL A 111 15.90 -3.06 5.39
C VAL A 111 16.95 -3.56 6.37
N GLN A 112 16.46 -4.25 7.39
CA GLN A 112 17.27 -4.95 8.38
C GLN A 112 16.70 -6.35 8.55
N SER A 113 17.57 -7.35 8.63
CA SER A 113 17.20 -8.75 8.73
C SER A 113 18.36 -9.54 9.34
N ASP A 114 18.12 -10.80 9.69
CA ASP A 114 19.17 -11.66 10.23
C ASP A 114 19.71 -12.63 9.16
N CYS A 115 21.00 -12.94 9.24
CA CYS A 115 21.63 -13.93 8.37
C CYS A 115 20.98 -15.30 8.56
N THR A 116 20.56 -15.96 7.48
CA THR A 116 19.91 -17.27 7.53
C THR A 116 20.81 -18.36 8.14
N ASN A 117 22.11 -18.33 7.85
CA ASN A 117 23.04 -19.35 8.34
C ASN A 117 23.51 -19.12 9.78
N CYS A 118 23.81 -17.86 10.17
CA CYS A 118 24.45 -17.56 11.47
C CYS A 118 23.66 -16.62 12.39
N GLN A 119 22.46 -16.18 11.98
CA GLN A 119 21.57 -15.27 12.72
C GLN A 119 22.19 -13.92 13.12
N LYS A 120 23.33 -13.56 12.52
CA LYS A 120 23.94 -12.24 12.71
C LYS A 120 23.01 -11.18 12.09
N PRO A 121 22.73 -10.06 12.78
CA PRO A 121 21.95 -8.98 12.19
C PRO A 121 22.71 -8.36 11.02
N LEU A 122 21.98 -8.06 9.96
CA LEU A 122 22.45 -7.50 8.70
C LEU A 122 21.55 -6.34 8.27
N CYS A 123 22.13 -5.47 7.47
CA CYS A 123 21.38 -4.47 6.71
C CYS A 123 21.57 -4.73 5.21
N GLU A 124 20.79 -4.02 4.39
CA GLU A 124 20.88 -4.03 2.92
C GLU A 124 22.28 -3.77 2.35
N GLU A 125 23.16 -3.08 3.08
CA GLU A 125 24.54 -2.82 2.64
C GLU A 125 25.55 -3.86 3.13
N CYS A 126 25.24 -4.59 4.21
CA CYS A 126 26.17 -5.53 4.85
C CYS A 126 25.89 -6.99 4.51
N GLY A 127 24.70 -7.27 3.97
CA GLY A 127 24.25 -8.61 3.60
C GLY A 127 24.06 -8.77 2.10
N PHE A 128 24.06 -10.03 1.66
CA PHE A 128 23.70 -10.45 0.32
C PHE A 128 22.39 -11.23 0.37
N SER A 129 21.63 -11.23 -0.72
CA SER A 129 20.43 -12.05 -0.87
C SER A 129 20.77 -13.32 -1.63
N CYS A 130 20.38 -14.48 -1.09
CA CYS A 130 20.52 -15.77 -1.77
C CYS A 130 19.88 -15.73 -3.16
N THR A 131 20.57 -16.20 -4.20
CA THR A 131 20.02 -16.22 -5.57
C THR A 131 18.80 -17.13 -5.71
N GLU A 132 18.73 -18.21 -4.94
CA GLU A 132 17.67 -19.22 -5.04
C GLU A 132 16.44 -18.89 -4.20
N CYS A 133 16.64 -18.49 -2.93
CA CYS A 133 15.54 -18.30 -1.98
C CYS A 133 15.31 -16.84 -1.56
N GLY A 134 16.15 -15.90 -2.00
CA GLY A 134 16.05 -14.48 -1.66
C GLY A 134 16.34 -14.13 -0.20
N GLN A 135 16.71 -15.11 0.65
CA GLN A 135 16.99 -14.86 2.07
C GLN A 135 18.34 -14.17 2.28
N PHE A 136 18.47 -13.39 3.37
CA PHE A 136 19.70 -12.67 3.68
C PHE A 136 20.82 -13.57 4.20
N ILE A 137 22.05 -13.30 3.76
CA ILE A 137 23.28 -14.01 4.09
C ILE A 137 24.39 -12.98 4.34
N CYS A 138 25.25 -13.20 5.33
CA CYS A 138 26.39 -12.33 5.58
C CYS A 138 27.60 -12.69 4.68
N ASN A 139 28.49 -11.73 4.42
CA ASN A 139 29.70 -11.96 3.62
C ASN A 139 30.53 -13.17 4.11
N SER A 140 30.69 -13.31 5.44
CA SER A 140 31.40 -14.45 6.02
C SER A 140 30.74 -15.79 5.70
N CYS A 141 29.41 -15.86 5.69
CA CYS A 141 28.70 -17.08 5.33
C CYS A 141 28.75 -17.36 3.83
N VAL A 142 28.78 -16.34 2.97
CA VAL A 142 29.02 -16.52 1.53
C VAL A 142 30.40 -17.12 1.30
N THR A 143 31.45 -16.63 1.96
CA THR A 143 32.81 -17.20 1.82
C THR A 143 32.97 -18.62 2.38
N VAL A 144 32.14 -19.03 3.35
CA VAL A 144 32.27 -20.34 4.03
C VAL A 144 31.39 -21.41 3.37
N PHE A 145 30.18 -21.03 2.94
CA PHE A 145 29.16 -21.97 2.45
C PHE A 145 28.82 -21.78 0.97
N GLY A 146 29.12 -20.62 0.39
CA GLY A 146 28.83 -20.30 -1.01
C GLY A 146 30.00 -20.69 -1.92
N SER A 147 29.66 -21.06 -3.16
CA SER A 147 30.57 -21.07 -4.30
C SER A 147 31.43 -19.80 -4.27
N CYS A 148 32.74 -19.90 -4.50
CA CYS A 148 33.79 -18.90 -4.24
C CYS A 148 33.60 -17.47 -4.82
N ASP A 149 32.47 -17.17 -5.47
CA ASP A 149 32.20 -15.93 -6.17
C ASP A 149 31.09 -15.12 -5.48
N ALA A 150 31.42 -13.89 -5.07
CA ALA A 150 30.48 -12.95 -4.46
C ALA A 150 29.32 -12.55 -5.38
N ASP A 151 29.41 -12.87 -6.67
CA ASP A 151 28.40 -12.58 -7.69
C ASP A 151 27.18 -13.51 -7.61
N HIS A 152 27.34 -14.72 -7.04
CA HIS A 152 26.27 -15.70 -6.87
C HIS A 152 26.21 -16.22 -5.42
N PRO A 153 25.77 -15.39 -4.47
CA PRO A 153 25.66 -15.78 -3.07
C PRO A 153 24.55 -16.82 -2.88
N ILE A 154 24.88 -17.96 -2.28
CA ILE A 154 23.94 -19.06 -1.99
C ILE A 154 23.97 -19.39 -0.50
N CYS A 155 22.80 -19.66 0.11
CA CYS A 155 22.73 -20.04 1.52
C CYS A 155 23.07 -21.52 1.73
N GLU A 156 23.36 -21.93 2.96
CA GLU A 156 23.75 -23.32 3.25
C GLU A 156 22.68 -24.32 2.79
N LYS A 157 21.40 -23.99 3.02
CA LYS A 157 20.27 -24.83 2.63
C LYS A 157 20.17 -25.00 1.12
N CYS A 158 20.33 -23.92 0.35
CA CYS A 158 20.27 -23.97 -1.11
C CYS A 158 21.52 -24.62 -1.71
N SER A 159 22.68 -24.48 -1.07
CA SER A 159 23.92 -25.16 -1.48
C SER A 159 23.81 -26.69 -1.40
N LEU A 160 22.95 -27.24 -0.55
CA LEU A 160 22.73 -28.69 -0.47
C LEU A 160 21.94 -29.25 -1.67
N PHE A 161 21.25 -28.40 -2.42
CA PHE A 161 20.42 -28.78 -3.57
C PHE A 161 20.98 -28.26 -4.90
N ALA A 162 22.13 -27.59 -4.88
CA ALA A 162 22.81 -27.02 -6.03
C ALA A 162 23.80 -28.01 -6.67
#